data_AF-A0A7S0HWU5-F1
#
_entry.id   AF-A0A7S0HWU5-F1
#
_cell.length_a   1.000
_cell.length_b   1.000
_cell.length_c   1.000
_cell.angle_alpha   90.00
_cell.angle_beta   90.00
_cell.angle_gamma   90.00
#
_symmetry.space_group_name_H-M   'P 1'
#
loop_
_entity.id
_entity.type
_entity.pdbx_description
1 polymer ?
#
loop_
_entity_poly.entity_id
_entity_poly.type
_entity_poly.pdbx_seq_one_letter_code
_entity_poly.pdbx_strand_id
1 'polypeptide(L)'
;TCGVQWHVENDGKPLPFTRGCSMYKTDASGLIVSGFDVPEPAPLKPGSSGLLVLGLASKIIKEPVRALPLVAWGLYCFVLFFSNGILPGPDATQLDMATWVEVRDLSLNFWLIAPGLGLPFAPTVHPGLEAIFNGLLAWAAAFGGFVVDGRKGRPSGSMVPVVAGMQLLTN
;
A
#
# COMPACT_ATOMS: atom_id res chain seq x y z
N THR A 1 -30.86 30.65 -22.11
CA THR A 1 -29.88 29.87 -21.32
C THR A 1 -29.70 30.57 -19.99
N CYS A 2 -29.76 29.83 -18.88
CA CYS A 2 -29.55 30.35 -17.54
C CYS A 2 -28.50 29.51 -16.80
N GLY A 3 -27.65 30.16 -16.01
CA GLY A 3 -26.72 29.50 -15.11
C GLY A 3 -27.24 29.60 -13.68
N VAL A 4 -27.19 28.50 -12.95
CA VAL A 4 -27.63 28.42 -11.56
C VAL A 4 -26.50 27.82 -10.72
N GLN A 5 -26.02 28.58 -9.75
CA GLN A 5 -25.14 28.07 -8.71
C GLN A 5 -25.99 27.48 -7.59
N TRP A 6 -25.65 26.30 -7.12
CA TRP A 6 -26.40 25.62 -6.08
C TRP A 6 -25.49 25.12 -4.95
N HIS A 7 -26.06 25.12 -3.75
CA HIS A 7 -25.49 24.54 -2.55
C HIS A 7 -26.59 23.79 -1.80
N VAL A 8 -26.40 22.48 -1.56
CA VAL A 8 -27.34 21.68 -0.76
C VAL A 8 -26.77 21.45 0.65
N GLU A 9 -27.59 21.75 1.65
CA GLU A 9 -27.30 21.49 3.07
C GLU A 9 -28.35 20.53 3.63
N ASN A 10 -27.97 19.72 4.62
CA ASN A 10 -28.89 18.89 5.39
C ASN A 10 -28.78 19.25 6.88
N ASP A 11 -29.89 19.61 7.51
CA ASP A 11 -29.95 20.08 8.91
C ASP A 11 -28.94 21.19 9.24
N GLY A 12 -28.76 22.16 8.33
CA GLY A 12 -27.82 23.28 8.48
C GLY A 12 -26.34 22.88 8.43
N LYS A 13 -26.04 21.62 8.09
CA LYS A 13 -24.67 21.14 7.84
C LYS A 13 -24.45 20.97 6.34
N PRO A 14 -23.36 21.55 5.79
CA PRO A 14 -23.03 21.35 4.38
C PRO A 14 -22.66 19.89 4.14
N LEU A 15 -23.34 19.26 3.19
CA LEU A 15 -22.98 17.91 2.74
C LEU A 15 -21.72 18.00 1.86
N PRO A 16 -20.78 17.05 1.97
CA PRO A 16 -19.70 16.96 0.99
C PRO A 16 -20.30 16.63 -0.38
N PHE A 17 -19.74 17.20 -1.45
CA PHE A 17 -20.14 16.95 -2.84
C PHE A 17 -21.48 17.58 -3.28
N THR A 18 -21.99 18.58 -2.55
CA THR A 18 -23.26 19.24 -2.86
C THR A 18 -23.13 20.73 -3.20
N ARG A 19 -21.99 21.12 -3.79
CA ARG A 19 -21.75 22.45 -4.35
C ARG A 19 -21.39 22.31 -5.82
N GLY A 20 -22.00 23.15 -6.65
CA GLY A 20 -21.76 23.12 -8.08
C GLY A 20 -22.46 24.24 -8.83
N CYS A 21 -22.25 24.23 -10.13
CA CYS A 21 -22.93 25.11 -11.07
C CYS A 21 -23.61 24.26 -12.14
N SER A 22 -24.84 24.60 -12.46
CA SER A 22 -25.64 23.97 -13.51
C SER A 22 -26.01 25.00 -14.57
N MET A 23 -25.86 24.64 -15.84
CA MET A 23 -26.31 25.46 -16.97
C MET A 23 -27.50 24.81 -17.66
N TYR A 24 -28.61 25.52 -17.72
CA TYR A 24 -29.85 25.04 -18.35
C TYR A 24 -30.18 25.83 -19.63
N LYS A 25 -30.61 25.10 -20.65
CA LYS A 25 -31.18 25.67 -21.88
C LYS A 25 -32.68 25.49 -21.84
N THR A 26 -33.42 26.58 -22.06
CA THR A 26 -34.89 26.59 -22.08
C THR A 26 -35.40 26.80 -23.51
N ASP A 27 -36.57 26.23 -23.80
CA ASP A 27 -37.32 26.45 -25.04
C ASP A 27 -38.16 27.75 -24.98
N ALA A 28 -38.74 28.18 -26.10
CA ALA A 28 -39.66 29.31 -26.21
C ALA A 28 -40.93 29.14 -25.34
N SER A 29 -41.28 27.89 -25.01
CA SER A 29 -42.33 27.51 -24.06
C SER A 29 -41.93 27.64 -22.57
N GLY A 30 -40.67 27.98 -22.28
CA GLY A 30 -40.14 28.10 -20.92
C GLY A 30 -39.72 26.77 -20.27
N LEU A 31 -39.82 25.65 -20.98
CA LEU A 31 -39.40 24.34 -20.49
C LEU A 31 -37.89 24.11 -20.65
N ILE A 32 -37.28 23.40 -19.71
CA ILE A 32 -35.85 23.03 -19.76
C ILE A 32 -35.65 21.90 -20.76
N VAL A 33 -34.79 22.12 -21.75
CA VAL A 33 -34.47 21.17 -22.82
C VAL A 33 -33.15 20.44 -22.58
N SER A 34 -32.16 21.12 -22.01
CA SER A 34 -30.86 20.50 -21.69
C SER A 34 -30.24 21.12 -20.45
N GLY A 35 -29.52 20.31 -19.69
CA GLY A 35 -28.76 20.73 -18.50
C GLY A 35 -27.34 20.16 -18.54
N PHE A 36 -26.37 20.94 -18.10
CA PHE A 36 -25.00 20.49 -17.86
C PHE A 36 -24.57 20.89 -16.46
N ASP A 37 -24.16 19.90 -15.66
CA ASP A 37 -23.79 20.08 -14.27
C ASP A 37 -22.27 19.93 -14.11
N VAL A 38 -21.64 20.92 -13.48
CA VAL A 38 -20.24 20.89 -13.08
C VAL A 38 -20.19 20.84 -11.55
N PRO A 39 -20.10 19.64 -10.95
CA PRO A 39 -19.79 19.53 -9.53
C PRO A 39 -18.37 20.03 -9.28
N GLU A 40 -18.15 20.77 -8.18
CA GLU A 40 -16.80 21.21 -7.83
C GLU A 40 -15.89 19.98 -7.62
N PRO A 41 -14.76 19.85 -8.35
CA PRO A 41 -13.83 18.77 -8.13
C PRO A 41 -13.30 18.86 -6.70
N ALA A 42 -13.30 17.72 -6.00
CA ALA A 42 -12.84 17.65 -4.62
C ALA A 42 -11.48 18.35 -4.50
N PRO A 43 -11.29 19.26 -3.53
CA PRO A 43 -9.95 19.69 -3.18
C PRO A 43 -9.16 18.42 -2.84
N LEU A 44 -8.17 18.08 -3.68
CA LEU A 44 -7.20 17.04 -3.39
C LEU A 44 -6.50 17.47 -2.10
N LYS A 45 -7.01 17.02 -0.94
CA LYS A 45 -6.48 17.39 0.37
C LYS A 45 -5.03 16.89 0.45
N PRO A 46 -4.01 17.77 0.40
CA PRO A 46 -2.62 17.35 0.50
C PRO A 46 -2.28 16.82 1.90
N GLY A 47 -3.17 17.03 2.88
CA GLY A 47 -3.04 16.56 4.26
C GLY A 47 -3.40 15.09 4.51
N SER A 48 -3.68 14.29 3.47
CA SER A 48 -4.08 12.88 3.58
C SER A 48 -3.05 12.02 4.34
N SER A 49 -1.75 12.22 4.09
CA SER A 49 -0.68 11.45 4.73
C SER A 49 -0.55 11.75 6.23
N GLY A 50 -0.69 13.03 6.63
CA GLY A 50 -0.66 13.43 8.03
C GLY A 50 -1.86 12.87 8.81
N LEU A 51 -3.04 12.88 8.20
CA LEU A 51 -4.25 12.27 8.76
C LEU A 51 -4.15 10.74 8.90
N LEU A 52 -3.46 10.07 7.97
CA LEU A 52 -3.17 8.64 8.08
C LEU A 52 -2.24 8.32 9.26
N VAL A 53 -1.14 9.08 9.40
CA VAL A 53 -0.19 8.91 10.51
C VAL A 53 -0.87 9.19 11.86
N LEU A 54 -1.63 10.28 11.95
CA LEU A 54 -2.39 10.63 13.15
C LEU A 54 -3.50 9.60 13.45
N GLY A 55 -4.15 9.07 12.42
CA GLY A 55 -5.15 8.01 12.54
C GLY A 55 -4.55 6.69 13.02
N LEU A 56 -3.35 6.33 12.56
CA LEU A 56 -2.59 5.19 13.05
C LEU A 56 -2.18 5.39 14.51
N ALA A 57 -1.63 6.56 14.85
CA ALA A 57 -1.25 6.91 16.23
C ALA A 57 -2.46 6.84 17.18
N SER A 58 -3.62 7.38 16.78
CA SER A 58 -4.85 7.34 17.58
C SER A 58 -5.36 5.90 17.80
N LYS A 59 -5.25 5.03 16.79
CA LYS A 59 -5.63 3.60 16.91
C LYS A 59 -4.69 2.85 17.83
N ILE A 60 -3.39 3.16 17.80
CA ILE A 60 -2.38 2.58 18.69
C ILE A 60 -2.63 3.01 20.15
N ILE A 61 -2.94 4.28 20.39
CA ILE A 61 -3.25 4.80 21.73
C ILE A 61 -4.52 4.14 22.30
N LYS A 62 -5.54 3.90 21.47
CA LYS A 62 -6.78 3.25 21.89
C LYS A 62 -6.63 1.75 22.17
N GLU A 63 -5.78 1.05 21.42
CA GLU A 63 -5.53 -0.38 21.57
C GLU A 63 -4.02 -0.67 21.59
N PRO A 64 -3.36 -0.57 22.76
CA PRO A 64 -1.91 -0.66 22.86
C PRO A 64 -1.35 -2.03 22.44
N VAL A 65 -2.17 -3.08 22.54
CA VAL A 65 -1.82 -4.44 22.08
C VAL A 65 -1.54 -4.47 20.57
N ARG A 66 -2.13 -3.57 19.77
CA ARG A 66 -1.84 -3.47 18.33
C ARG A 66 -0.45 -2.90 18.03
N ALA A 67 0.23 -2.30 19.01
CA ALA A 67 1.61 -1.86 18.85
C ALA A 67 2.61 -3.02 18.91
N LEU A 68 2.25 -4.15 19.52
CA LEU A 68 3.17 -5.28 19.73
C LEU A 68 3.86 -5.75 18.43
N PRO A 69 3.16 -5.97 17.30
CA PRO A 69 3.82 -6.38 16.06
C PRO A 69 4.76 -5.30 15.50
N LEU A 70 4.38 -4.01 15.62
CA LEU A 70 5.21 -2.90 15.15
C LEU A 70 6.47 -2.73 15.99
N VAL A 71 6.35 -2.89 17.31
CA VAL A 71 7.49 -2.85 18.24
C VAL A 71 8.39 -4.06 18.03
N ALA A 72 7.83 -5.26 17.88
CA ALA A 72 8.59 -6.47 17.58
C ALA A 72 9.34 -6.36 16.24
N TRP A 73 8.70 -5.83 15.20
CA TRP A 73 9.33 -5.56 13.91
C TRP A 73 10.44 -4.50 14.02
N GLY A 74 10.19 -3.39 14.73
CA GLY A 74 11.20 -2.36 14.97
C GLY A 74 12.41 -2.89 15.75
N LEU A 75 12.19 -3.72 16.78
CA LEU A 75 13.25 -4.40 17.51
C LEU A 75 14.01 -5.38 16.62
N TYR A 76 13.31 -6.14 15.77
CA TYR A 76 13.94 -7.04 14.80
C TYR A 76 14.86 -6.28 13.83
N CYS A 77 14.38 -5.20 13.21
CA CYS A 77 15.22 -4.35 12.36
C CYS A 77 16.39 -3.74 13.14
N PHE A 78 16.16 -3.28 14.37
CA PHE A 78 17.24 -2.76 15.20
C PHE A 78 18.34 -3.79 15.45
N VAL A 79 17.94 -5.03 15.80
CA VAL A 79 18.89 -6.12 16.04
C VAL A 79 19.65 -6.47 14.76
N LEU A 80 18.97 -6.56 13.62
CA LEU A 80 19.61 -6.89 12.34
C LEU A 80 20.64 -5.87 11.86
N PHE A 81 20.37 -4.58 12.02
CA PHE A 81 21.19 -3.53 11.42
C PHE A 81 22.23 -2.94 12.38
N PHE A 82 22.00 -3.00 13.69
CA PHE A 82 22.79 -2.25 14.67
C PHE A 82 23.30 -3.07 15.87
N SER A 83 22.96 -4.36 15.98
CA SER A 83 23.27 -5.15 17.17
C SER A 83 24.34 -6.23 16.93
N ASN A 84 25.60 -5.80 17.01
CA ASN A 84 26.74 -6.70 16.99
C ASN A 84 26.69 -7.73 18.14
N GLY A 85 26.62 -9.02 17.82
CA GLY A 85 26.81 -10.12 18.77
C GLY A 85 25.56 -10.72 19.41
N ILE A 86 24.35 -10.20 19.12
CA ILE A 86 23.10 -10.89 19.51
C ILE A 86 22.82 -12.06 18.57
N LEU A 87 23.04 -11.84 17.26
CA LEU A 87 22.90 -12.87 16.24
C LEU A 87 24.29 -13.39 15.83
N PRO A 88 24.43 -14.68 15.54
CA PRO A 88 25.68 -15.22 15.01
C PRO A 88 25.89 -14.68 13.59
N GLY A 89 26.87 -13.80 13.43
CA GLY A 89 27.24 -13.19 12.14
C GLY A 89 27.50 -11.68 12.25
N PRO A 90 28.07 -11.07 11.20
CA PRO A 90 28.18 -9.62 11.12
C PRO A 90 26.81 -8.96 10.94
N ASP A 91 26.67 -7.73 11.45
CA ASP A 91 25.47 -6.89 11.23
C ASP A 91 25.25 -6.64 9.73
N ALA A 92 24.01 -6.34 9.33
CA ALA A 92 23.66 -6.07 7.94
C ALA A 92 24.50 -4.93 7.31
N THR A 93 24.98 -3.99 8.12
CA THR A 93 25.82 -2.86 7.67
C THR A 93 27.29 -3.24 7.43
N GLN A 94 27.73 -4.39 7.93
CA GLN A 94 29.10 -4.89 7.85
C GLN A 94 29.22 -6.12 6.94
N LEU A 95 28.16 -6.47 6.23
CA LEU A 95 28.17 -7.57 5.26
C LEU A 95 29.17 -7.30 4.14
N ASP A 96 29.85 -8.36 3.71
CA ASP A 96 30.74 -8.29 2.55
C ASP A 96 29.97 -8.01 1.26
N MET A 97 30.63 -7.38 0.30
CA MET A 97 30.03 -7.07 -1.00
C MET A 97 29.62 -8.34 -1.75
N ALA A 98 30.35 -9.45 -1.58
CA ALA A 98 29.96 -10.73 -2.18
C ALA A 98 28.59 -11.21 -1.68
N THR A 99 28.28 -11.01 -0.40
CA THR A 99 26.99 -11.37 0.19
C THR A 99 25.87 -10.50 -0.36
N TRP A 100 26.11 -9.20 -0.59
CA TRP A 100 25.13 -8.32 -1.24
C TRP A 100 24.83 -8.71 -2.68
N VAL A 101 25.84 -9.16 -3.41
CA VAL A 101 25.67 -9.72 -4.76
C VAL A 101 24.83 -10.99 -4.70
N GLU A 102 25.09 -11.87 -3.73
CA GLU A 102 24.31 -13.10 -3.54
C GLU A 102 22.84 -12.82 -3.18
N VAL A 103 22.57 -11.88 -2.27
CA VAL A 103 21.21 -11.44 -1.93
C VAL A 103 20.48 -10.92 -3.17
N ARG A 104 21.13 -10.03 -3.94
CA ARG A 104 20.56 -9.52 -5.20
C ARG A 104 20.29 -10.66 -6.19
N ASP A 105 21.20 -11.60 -6.32
CA ASP A 105 21.11 -12.70 -7.28
C ASP A 105 19.98 -13.69 -6.88
N LEU A 106 19.77 -13.92 -5.58
CA LEU A 106 18.58 -14.63 -5.05
C LEU A 106 17.28 -13.89 -5.38
N SER A 107 17.25 -12.56 -5.23
CA SER A 107 16.08 -11.74 -5.61
C SER A 107 15.77 -11.84 -7.11
N LEU A 108 16.80 -11.95 -7.96
CA LEU A 108 16.64 -12.03 -9.42
C LEU A 108 16.27 -13.44 -9.91
N ASN A 109 16.71 -14.50 -9.22
CA ASN A 109 16.42 -15.89 -9.56
C ASN A 109 15.19 -16.46 -8.81
N PHE A 110 14.25 -15.61 -8.39
CA PHE A 110 13.06 -16.08 -7.67
C PHE A 110 12.22 -17.03 -8.54
N TRP A 111 11.86 -18.19 -7.99
CA TRP A 111 11.02 -19.21 -8.66
C TRP A 111 11.46 -19.60 -10.09
N LEU A 112 12.77 -19.48 -10.40
CA LEU A 112 13.30 -19.73 -11.75
C LEU A 112 12.64 -18.86 -12.83
N ILE A 113 12.17 -17.66 -12.47
CA ILE A 113 11.49 -16.77 -13.40
C ILE A 113 12.46 -16.16 -14.41
N ALA A 114 13.71 -15.90 -14.01
CA ALA A 114 14.75 -15.45 -14.94
C ALA A 114 14.99 -16.44 -16.10
N PRO A 115 15.22 -17.75 -15.85
CA PRO A 115 15.29 -18.73 -16.94
C PRO A 115 13.92 -18.96 -17.62
N GLY A 116 12.81 -18.89 -16.90
CA GLY A 116 11.45 -19.04 -17.48
C GLY A 116 11.05 -17.93 -18.46
N LEU A 117 11.52 -16.70 -18.23
CA LEU A 117 11.31 -15.54 -19.10
C LEU A 117 12.40 -15.37 -20.17
N GLY A 118 13.42 -16.24 -20.17
CA GLY A 118 14.53 -16.17 -21.11
C GLY A 118 15.37 -14.89 -20.96
N LEU A 119 15.53 -14.38 -19.74
CA LEU A 119 16.35 -13.19 -19.49
C LEU A 119 17.82 -13.48 -19.86
N PRO A 120 18.57 -12.47 -20.32
CA PRO A 120 19.97 -12.64 -20.71
C PRO A 120 20.90 -12.94 -19.53
N PHE A 121 20.37 -12.94 -18.31
CA PHE A 121 21.06 -13.28 -17.07
C PHE A 121 20.23 -14.30 -16.28
N ALA A 122 20.89 -15.34 -15.78
CA ALA A 122 20.35 -16.28 -14.80
C ALA A 122 21.47 -16.57 -13.80
N PRO A 123 21.54 -15.81 -12.69
CA PRO A 123 22.53 -16.05 -11.65
C PRO A 123 22.39 -17.47 -11.12
N THR A 124 23.51 -18.16 -10.93
CA THR A 124 23.52 -19.50 -10.34
C THR A 124 23.89 -19.37 -8.88
N VAL A 125 22.94 -19.66 -7.98
CA VAL A 125 23.15 -19.57 -6.53
C VAL A 125 23.11 -20.97 -5.92
N HIS A 126 23.60 -21.13 -4.69
CA HIS A 126 23.56 -22.40 -4.00
C HIS A 126 22.11 -22.91 -3.86
N PRO A 127 21.80 -24.15 -4.30
CA PRO A 127 20.42 -24.63 -4.41
C PRO A 127 19.69 -24.69 -3.06
N GLY A 128 20.41 -24.89 -1.95
CA GLY A 128 19.83 -24.84 -0.61
C GLY A 128 19.35 -23.44 -0.20
N LEU A 129 20.06 -22.39 -0.61
CA LEU A 129 19.67 -21.00 -0.32
C LEU A 129 18.49 -20.57 -1.19
N GLU A 130 18.50 -20.96 -2.46
CA GLU A 130 17.37 -20.75 -3.36
C GLU A 130 16.10 -21.44 -2.84
N ALA A 131 16.21 -22.67 -2.31
CA ALA A 131 15.08 -23.40 -1.75
C ALA A 131 14.49 -22.69 -0.51
N ILE A 132 15.34 -22.21 0.41
CA ILE A 132 14.90 -21.48 1.60
C ILE A 132 14.25 -20.15 1.21
N PHE A 133 14.87 -19.41 0.30
CA PHE A 133 14.37 -18.12 -0.19
C PHE A 133 13.01 -18.29 -0.89
N ASN A 134 12.90 -19.24 -1.82
CA ASN A 134 11.64 -19.55 -2.52
C ASN A 134 10.56 -20.08 -1.57
N GLY A 135 10.92 -20.85 -0.54
CA GLY A 135 10.00 -21.32 0.49
C GLY A 135 9.42 -20.16 1.32
N LEU A 136 10.24 -19.17 1.64
CA LEU A 136 9.85 -17.98 2.37
C LEU A 136 8.97 -17.04 1.52
N LEU A 137 9.27 -16.89 0.23
CA LEU A 137 8.38 -16.23 -0.73
C LEU A 137 7.04 -16.97 -0.89
N ALA A 138 7.05 -18.30 -0.96
CA ALA A 138 5.83 -19.11 -1.03
C ALA A 138 4.98 -18.95 0.24
N TRP A 139 5.62 -18.90 1.41
CA TRP A 139 4.95 -18.59 2.67
C TRP A 139 4.33 -17.19 2.66
N ALA A 140 5.07 -16.17 2.21
CA ALA A 140 4.54 -14.82 2.07
C ALA A 140 3.38 -14.77 1.05
N ALA A 141 3.45 -15.56 -0.02
CA ALA A 141 2.41 -15.65 -1.05
C ALA A 141 1.13 -16.31 -0.54
N ALA A 142 1.23 -17.21 0.46
CA ALA A 142 0.06 -17.78 1.13
C ALA A 142 -0.80 -16.69 1.83
N PHE A 143 -0.18 -15.58 2.26
CA PHE A 143 -0.91 -14.42 2.78
C PHE A 143 -1.55 -13.55 1.67
N GLY A 144 -1.24 -13.81 0.40
CA GLY A 144 -1.91 -13.21 -0.75
C GLY A 144 -3.42 -13.45 -0.77
N GLY A 145 -3.90 -14.55 -0.19
CA GLY A 145 -5.34 -14.80 -0.02
C GLY A 145 -6.07 -13.68 0.76
N PHE A 146 -5.38 -12.99 1.68
CA PHE A 146 -5.93 -11.86 2.42
C PHE A 146 -6.11 -10.59 1.57
N VAL A 147 -5.50 -10.52 0.38
CA VAL A 147 -5.74 -9.44 -0.60
C VAL A 147 -7.12 -9.58 -1.24
N VAL A 148 -7.56 -10.82 -1.46
CA VAL A 148 -8.83 -11.16 -2.10
C VAL A 148 -9.97 -11.33 -1.07
N ASP A 149 -9.64 -11.35 0.24
CA ASP A 149 -10.60 -11.51 1.33
C ASP A 149 -11.61 -10.33 1.38
N GLY A 150 -12.76 -10.54 0.74
CA GLY A 150 -13.85 -9.58 0.59
C GLY A 150 -14.86 -9.59 1.74
N ARG A 151 -14.39 -9.63 3.00
CA ARG A 151 -15.29 -9.53 4.17
C ARG A 151 -16.11 -8.23 4.13
N LYS A 152 -17.42 -8.34 4.38
CA LYS A 152 -18.34 -7.19 4.48
C LYS A 152 -17.79 -6.18 5.50
N GLY A 153 -17.52 -4.96 5.05
CA GLY A 153 -17.03 -3.86 5.89
C GLY A 153 -15.53 -3.53 5.77
N ARG A 154 -14.76 -4.30 4.98
CA ARG A 154 -13.35 -3.96 4.68
C ARG A 154 -13.19 -3.68 3.18
N PRO A 155 -12.51 -2.58 2.76
CA PRO A 155 -12.27 -2.32 1.35
C PRO A 155 -11.46 -3.45 0.71
N SER A 156 -11.94 -3.97 -0.42
CA SER A 156 -11.19 -4.91 -1.26
C SER A 156 -9.83 -4.31 -1.62
N GLY A 157 -8.75 -5.08 -1.48
CA GLY A 157 -7.39 -4.60 -1.72
C GLY A 157 -6.73 -3.83 -0.57
N SER A 158 -7.38 -3.67 0.60
CA SER A 158 -6.77 -3.00 1.77
C SER A 158 -5.51 -3.68 2.32
N MET A 159 -5.27 -4.95 1.96
CA MET A 159 -4.09 -5.72 2.33
C MET A 159 -3.00 -5.74 1.26
N VAL A 160 -3.22 -5.17 0.08
CA VAL A 160 -2.21 -5.11 -1.01
C VAL A 160 -0.90 -4.50 -0.52
N PRO A 161 -0.86 -3.37 0.21
CA PRO A 161 0.40 -2.79 0.67
C PRO A 161 1.13 -3.67 1.69
N VAL A 162 0.38 -4.40 2.51
CA VAL A 162 0.93 -5.29 3.55
C VAL A 162 1.52 -6.54 2.90
N VAL A 163 0.80 -7.14 1.95
CA VAL A 163 1.27 -8.31 1.22
C VAL A 163 2.45 -7.95 0.31
N ALA A 164 2.38 -6.82 -0.41
CA ALA A 164 3.51 -6.32 -1.19
C ALA A 164 4.73 -6.01 -0.30
N GLY A 165 4.49 -5.42 0.88
CA GLY A 165 5.53 -5.18 1.87
C GLY A 165 6.15 -6.49 2.39
N MET A 166 5.35 -7.52 2.65
CA MET A 166 5.84 -8.84 3.05
C MET A 166 6.66 -9.53 1.95
N GLN A 167 6.34 -9.32 0.67
CA GLN A 167 7.13 -9.86 -0.44
C GLN A 167 8.47 -9.12 -0.64
N LEU A 168 8.55 -7.86 -0.18
CA LEU A 168 9.74 -7.01 -0.32
C LEU A 168 10.63 -6.98 0.92
N LEU A 169 10.06 -7.15 2.13
CA LEU A 169 10.80 -7.23 3.41
C LEU A 169 11.52 -8.56 3.60
N THR A 170 11.29 -9.51 2.70
CA THR A 170 11.98 -10.78 2.63
C THR A 170 13.20 -10.75 1.71
N ASN A 171 13.49 -9.58 1.11
CA ASN A 171 14.78 -9.22 0.53
C ASN A 171 15.68 -8.51 1.54
#